data_AF-A0A9D9QVY3-F1
#
_entry.id   AF-A0A9D9QVY3-F1
#
_cell.length_a   1.000
_cell.length_b   1.000
_cell.length_c   1.000
_cell.angle_alpha   90.00
_cell.angle_beta   90.00
_cell.angle_gamma   90.00
#
_symmetry.space_group_name_H-M   'P 1'
#
loop_
_entity.id
_entity.type
_entity.pdbx_description
1 polymer ?
#
loop_
_entity_poly.entity_id
_entity_poly.type
_entity_poly.pdbx_seq_one_letter_code
_entity_poly.pdbx_strand_id
1 'polypeptide(L)'
;MKITTSTWIICWTLGCSILLSACGQVATTHTKTNMKPTHYSRTSSEKVTLTNADWEKVLSPELYAVARNADTERAFTGKLWDNEAKGTYYCAACGNLLFKS
;
A
#
# COMPACT_ATOMS: atom_id res chain seq x y z
N MET A 1 -34.82 -31.73 53.47
CA MET A 1 -35.43 -32.11 52.17
C MET A 1 -35.93 -30.82 51.50
N LYS A 2 -35.68 -30.63 50.19
CA LYS A 2 -35.56 -29.35 49.43
C LYS A 2 -34.14 -28.75 49.59
N ILE A 3 -33.12 -29.10 48.80
CA ILE A 3 -32.86 -29.02 47.35
C ILE A 3 -32.98 -27.59 46.80
N THR A 4 -31.94 -27.20 46.04
CA THR A 4 -31.76 -26.09 45.08
C THR A 4 -31.31 -24.71 45.57
N THR A 5 -29.99 -24.56 45.79
CA THR A 5 -29.20 -23.41 45.29
C THR A 5 -27.80 -23.88 44.83
N SER A 6 -27.79 -24.91 43.98
CA SER A 6 -26.66 -25.19 43.08
C SER A 6 -26.91 -24.40 41.80
N THR A 7 -26.06 -23.41 41.51
CA THR A 7 -25.77 -22.88 40.15
C THR A 7 -24.77 -21.71 40.15
N TRP A 8 -24.19 -21.32 41.29
CA TRP A 8 -23.07 -20.37 41.30
C TRP A 8 -21.70 -21.02 41.01
N ILE A 9 -21.65 -22.35 40.86
CA ILE A 9 -20.40 -23.12 40.75
C ILE A 9 -20.26 -23.87 39.41
N ILE A 10 -21.27 -23.82 38.52
CA ILE A 10 -21.19 -24.52 37.23
C ILE A 10 -21.39 -23.51 36.10
N CYS A 11 -20.41 -23.46 35.20
CA CYS A 11 -20.36 -22.66 33.98
C CYS A 11 -19.75 -21.25 34.07
N TRP A 12 -18.69 -21.17 34.88
CA TRP A 12 -17.48 -20.40 34.55
C TRP A 12 -16.61 -21.10 33.48
N THR A 13 -17.10 -22.11 32.75
CA THR A 13 -16.23 -23.01 31.98
C THR A 13 -16.65 -23.37 30.57
N LEU A 14 -17.89 -23.17 30.10
CA LEU A 14 -18.21 -23.53 28.72
C LEU A 14 -19.30 -22.63 28.11
N GLY A 15 -18.88 -21.73 27.22
CA GLY A 15 -19.74 -21.26 26.14
C GLY A 15 -20.46 -19.93 26.38
N CYS A 16 -19.72 -18.83 26.36
CA CYS A 16 -20.25 -17.58 25.83
C CYS A 16 -19.13 -16.85 25.09
N SER A 17 -19.07 -17.09 23.78
CA SER A 17 -18.78 -16.07 22.76
C SER A 17 -17.46 -15.31 22.95
N ILE A 18 -16.30 -15.86 22.60
CA ILE A 18 -15.77 -15.91 21.22
C ILE A 18 -16.39 -14.83 20.30
N LEU A 19 -15.50 -13.93 19.83
CA LEU A 19 -15.65 -12.86 18.83
C LEU A 19 -15.94 -11.44 19.34
N LEU A 20 -14.98 -10.86 20.06
CA LEU A 20 -14.72 -9.41 19.99
C LEU A 20 -13.22 -9.15 19.81
N SER A 21 -12.59 -9.78 18.81
CA SER A 21 -11.31 -9.28 18.31
C SER A 21 -11.60 -8.22 17.27
N ALA A 22 -11.41 -6.99 17.73
CA ALA A 22 -11.38 -5.75 16.99
C ALA A 22 -11.11 -5.90 15.48
N CYS A 23 -11.96 -5.28 14.66
CA CYS A 23 -11.53 -4.81 13.35
C CYS A 23 -10.37 -3.84 13.60
N GLY A 24 -9.14 -4.35 13.47
CA GLY A 24 -7.94 -3.53 13.50
C GLY A 24 -8.05 -2.54 12.35
N GLN A 25 -8.22 -1.26 12.68
CA GLN A 25 -8.07 -0.18 11.74
C GLN A 25 -6.63 -0.21 11.23
N VAL A 26 -6.40 -0.83 10.07
CA VAL A 26 -5.22 -0.49 9.26
C VAL A 26 -5.49 0.91 8.73
N ALA A 27 -5.22 1.90 9.59
CA ALA A 27 -5.12 3.28 9.17
C ALA A 27 -3.87 3.37 8.30
N THR A 28 -4.05 3.24 6.98
CA THR A 28 -3.05 3.69 6.02
C THR A 28 -2.95 5.20 6.19
N THR A 29 -2.04 5.63 7.05
CA THR A 29 -1.62 7.03 7.09
C THR A 29 -0.98 7.33 5.74
N HIS A 30 -1.74 7.97 4.84
CA HIS A 30 -1.23 8.60 3.64
C HIS A 30 -0.33 9.76 4.08
N THR A 31 0.87 9.44 4.55
CA THR A 31 1.95 10.39 4.68
C THR A 31 2.30 10.83 3.26
N LYS A 32 1.91 12.06 2.90
CA LYS A 32 2.45 12.73 1.72
C LYS A 32 3.92 13.04 2.01
N THR A 33 4.79 12.04 1.93
CA THR A 33 6.22 12.26 1.99
C THR A 33 6.64 12.96 0.72
N ASN A 34 7.12 14.20 0.84
CA ASN A 34 7.89 14.89 -0.18
C ASN A 34 9.27 14.23 -0.29
N MET A 35 9.32 12.92 -0.56
CA MET A 35 10.56 12.18 -0.68
C MET A 35 10.90 12.12 -2.16
N LYS A 36 11.86 12.95 -2.57
CA LYS A 36 12.45 12.82 -3.91
C LYS A 36 13.06 11.41 -4.01
N PRO A 37 12.73 10.63 -5.04
CA PRO A 37 13.35 9.31 -5.24
C PRO A 37 14.87 9.46 -5.31
N THR A 38 15.59 8.66 -4.53
CA THR A 38 17.04 8.77 -4.34
C THR A 38 17.86 8.18 -5.49
N HIS A 39 17.21 7.49 -6.43
CA HIS A 39 17.87 6.70 -7.47
C HIS A 39 17.97 7.36 -8.84
N TYR A 40 17.39 8.55 -9.02
CA TYR A 40 17.61 9.34 -10.23
C TYR A 40 17.64 10.83 -9.93
N SER A 41 18.39 11.57 -10.75
CA SER A 41 18.36 13.02 -10.76
C SER A 41 17.72 13.52 -12.05
N ARG A 42 16.83 14.51 -11.94
CA ARG A 42 16.24 15.17 -13.12
C ARG A 42 17.17 16.21 -13.75
N THR A 43 18.30 16.52 -13.11
CA THR A 43 19.29 17.48 -13.60
C THR A 43 20.49 16.82 -14.28
N SER A 44 20.66 15.50 -14.13
CA SER A 44 21.70 14.73 -14.81
C SER A 44 21.06 13.82 -15.87
N SER A 45 21.74 13.64 -17.00
CA SER A 45 21.29 12.79 -18.12
C SER A 45 21.90 11.38 -18.07
N GLU A 46 22.28 10.91 -16.89
CA GLU A 46 22.87 9.60 -16.71
C GLU A 46 21.82 8.48 -16.72
N LYS A 47 22.22 7.32 -17.25
CA LYS A 47 21.35 6.14 -17.26
C LYS A 47 21.28 5.54 -15.86
N VAL A 48 20.07 5.35 -15.36
CA VAL A 48 19.83 4.65 -14.09
C VAL A 48 20.10 3.16 -14.25
N THR A 49 21.08 2.63 -13.53
CA THR A 49 21.44 1.21 -13.51
C THR A 49 21.27 0.65 -12.10
N LEU A 50 20.19 -0.09 -11.87
CA LEU A 50 19.91 -0.81 -10.63
C LEU A 50 19.56 -2.26 -10.93
N THR A 51 19.80 -3.13 -9.95
CA THR A 51 19.34 -4.53 -10.03
C THR A 51 17.83 -4.61 -9.81
N ASN A 52 17.21 -5.72 -10.22
CA ASN A 52 15.78 -5.92 -9.96
C ASN A 52 15.45 -5.90 -8.46
N ALA A 53 16.31 -6.46 -7.61
CA ALA A 53 16.14 -6.45 -6.16
C ALA A 53 16.22 -5.04 -5.56
N ASP A 54 17.02 -4.15 -6.15
CA ASP A 54 17.08 -2.75 -5.69
C ASP A 54 15.86 -1.97 -6.17
N TRP A 55 15.38 -2.23 -7.38
CA TRP A 55 14.13 -1.67 -7.88
C TRP A 55 12.92 -2.02 -7.01
N GLU A 56 12.83 -3.25 -6.53
CA GLU A 56 11.76 -3.72 -5.64
C GLU A 56 11.76 -3.00 -4.28
N LYS A 57 12.93 -2.57 -3.79
CA LYS A 57 13.05 -1.78 -2.55
C LYS A 57 12.68 -0.32 -2.73
N VAL A 58 12.90 0.23 -3.92
CA VAL A 58 12.76 1.67 -4.19
C VAL A 58 11.37 2.02 -4.74
N LEU A 59 10.78 1.14 -5.54
CA LEU A 59 9.44 1.34 -6.11
C LEU A 59 8.37 0.78 -5.18
N SER A 60 7.16 1.35 -5.26
CA SER A 60 6.00 0.69 -4.66
C SER A 60 5.72 -0.65 -5.36
N PRO A 61 5.14 -1.65 -4.68
CA PRO A 61 4.89 -2.97 -5.27
C PRO A 61 4.08 -2.91 -6.57
N GLU A 62 3.02 -2.09 -6.61
CA GLU A 62 2.19 -1.90 -7.80
C GLU A 62 2.97 -1.29 -8.97
N LEU A 63 3.80 -0.28 -8.68
CA LEU A 63 4.61 0.37 -9.71
C LEU A 63 5.74 -0.55 -10.20
N TYR A 64 6.33 -1.35 -9.31
CA TYR A 64 7.32 -2.36 -9.70
C TYR A 64 6.70 -3.40 -10.64
N ALA A 65 5.51 -3.91 -10.30
CA ALA A 65 4.79 -4.86 -11.16
C ALA A 65 4.55 -4.28 -12.56
N VAL A 66 4.01 -3.06 -12.66
CA VAL A 66 3.76 -2.42 -13.95
C VAL A 66 5.06 -2.09 -14.70
N ALA A 67 6.02 -1.43 -14.06
CA ALA A 67 7.21 -0.89 -14.73
C ALA A 67 8.30 -1.94 -15.01
N ARG A 68 8.38 -3.03 -14.21
CA ARG A 68 9.43 -4.05 -14.32
C ARG A 68 8.90 -5.41 -14.75
N ASN A 69 7.69 -5.79 -14.33
CA ASN A 69 7.08 -7.08 -14.70
C ASN A 69 6.08 -6.96 -15.86
N ALA A 70 5.95 -5.79 -16.49
CA ALA A 70 5.01 -5.53 -17.58
C ALA A 70 3.55 -5.84 -17.22
N ASP A 71 3.20 -5.69 -15.95
CA ASP A 71 1.83 -5.82 -15.47
C ASP A 71 0.97 -4.63 -15.91
N THR A 72 -0.35 -4.76 -15.80
CA THR A 72 -1.32 -3.71 -16.11
C THR A 72 -2.17 -3.42 -14.89
N GLU A 73 -2.25 -2.15 -14.49
CA GLU A 73 -3.12 -1.75 -13.40
C GLU A 73 -4.60 -2.04 -13.72
N ARG A 74 -5.41 -2.23 -12.67
CA ARG A 74 -6.84 -2.48 -12.86
C ARG A 74 -7.52 -1.23 -13.44
N ALA A 75 -8.56 -1.45 -14.24
CA ALA A 75 -9.33 -0.36 -14.84
C ALA A 75 -9.84 0.61 -13.77
N PHE A 76 -9.67 1.91 -14.03
CA PHE A 76 -10.13 3.03 -13.18
C PHE A 76 -9.52 3.06 -11.77
N THR A 77 -8.36 2.44 -11.53
CA THR A 77 -7.68 2.49 -10.22
C THR A 77 -6.41 3.32 -10.20
N GLY A 78 -5.85 3.67 -11.36
CA GLY A 78 -4.57 4.39 -11.43
C GLY A 78 -4.64 5.79 -10.86
N LYS A 79 -3.66 6.23 -10.07
CA LYS A 79 -3.67 7.54 -9.40
C LYS A 79 -3.95 8.74 -10.33
N LEU A 80 -3.61 8.60 -11.62
CA LEU A 80 -3.75 9.64 -12.63
C LEU A 80 -4.87 9.35 -13.65
N TRP A 81 -5.75 8.38 -13.40
CA TRP A 81 -6.78 7.95 -14.37
C TRP A 81 -7.77 9.07 -14.71
N ASP A 82 -8.15 9.89 -13.73
CA ASP A 82 -9.06 11.04 -13.85
C ASP A 82 -8.37 12.36 -13.50
N ASN A 83 -7.16 12.56 -14.03
CA ASN A 83 -6.37 13.75 -13.69
C ASN A 83 -6.35 14.77 -14.83
N GLU A 84 -7.04 15.89 -14.61
CA GLU A 84 -7.07 17.03 -15.55
C GLU A 84 -6.08 18.15 -15.16
N ALA A 85 -5.23 17.91 -14.16
CA ALA A 85 -4.35 18.95 -13.65
C ALA A 85 -3.30 19.35 -14.69
N LYS A 86 -3.07 20.67 -14.82
CA LYS A 86 -2.01 21.19 -15.67
C LYS A 86 -0.64 20.93 -15.05
N GLY A 87 0.25 20.29 -15.81
CA GLY A 87 1.55 19.89 -15.32
C GLY A 87 2.38 19.09 -16.32
N THR A 88 3.45 18.51 -15.80
CA THR A 88 4.36 17.64 -16.54
C THR A 88 4.44 16.30 -15.85
N TYR A 89 4.32 15.23 -16.63
CA TYR A 89 4.35 13.86 -16.15
C TYR A 89 5.73 13.27 -16.40
N TYR A 90 6.30 12.70 -15.34
CA TYR A 90 7.63 12.12 -15.34
C TYR A 90 7.55 10.61 -15.17
N CYS A 91 8.50 9.89 -15.76
CA CYS A 91 8.68 8.47 -15.51
C CYS A 91 8.96 8.25 -14.03
N ALA A 92 8.15 7.44 -13.37
CA ALA A 92 8.33 7.15 -11.94
C ALA A 92 9.60 6.32 -11.66
N ALA A 93 10.08 5.57 -12.64
CA ALA A 93 11.31 4.78 -12.54
C ALA A 93 12.57 5.61 -12.79
N CYS A 94 12.70 6.31 -13.92
CA CYS A 94 13.97 7.01 -14.26
C CYS A 94 13.91 8.53 -14.14
N GLY A 95 12.73 9.12 -13.94
CA GLY A 95 12.59 10.57 -13.79
C GLY A 95 12.52 11.38 -15.07
N ASN A 96 12.66 10.75 -16.23
CA ASN A 96 12.58 11.43 -17.52
C ASN A 96 11.20 12.06 -17.73
N LEU A 97 11.17 13.21 -18.41
CA LEU A 97 9.94 13.86 -18.83
C LEU A 97 9.27 13.00 -19.92
N LEU A 98 7.99 12.69 -19.75
CA LEU A 98 7.21 11.89 -20.71
C LEU A 98 6.14 12.74 -21.40
N PHE A 99 5.30 13.45 -20.63
CA PHE A 99 4.13 14.15 -21.16
C PHE A 99 3.96 15.55 -20.56
N LYS A 100 3.29 16.43 -21.31
CA LYS A 100 2.74 17.71 -20.85
C LYS A 100 1.23 17.71 -21.09
N SER A 101 0.45 18.14 -20.10
CA SER A 101 -1.03 18.22 -20.09
C SER A 101 -1.63 19.33 -20.93
#